data_AF-A0A645E4K5-F1
#
_entry.id   AF-A0A645E4K5-F1
#
_cell.length_a   1.000
_cell.length_b   1.000
_cell.length_c   1.000
_cell.angle_alpha   90.00
_cell.angle_beta   90.00
_cell.angle_gamma   90.00
#
_symmetry.space_group_name_H-M   'P 1'
#
loop_
_entity.id
_entity.type
_entity.pdbx_description
1 polymer ?
#
loop_
_entity_poly.entity_id
_entity_poly.type
_entity_poly.pdbx_seq_one_letter_code
_entity_poly.pdbx_strand_id
1 'polypeptide(L)' 'MDENKSYEAVLLAVAHEEFKKIDFEKYYNAGAVVYDIKSFIDRRWVDCRL' A
#
# COMPACT_ATOMS: atom_id res chain seq x y z
N MET A 1 -2.57 11.50 -7.98
CA MET A 1 -1.48 10.65 -8.51
C MET A 1 -1.76 10.38 -9.97
N ASP A 2 -0.73 10.39 -10.82
CA ASP A 2 -0.87 10.00 -12.22
C ASP A 2 -1.44 8.57 -12.32
N GLU A 3 -2.59 8.40 -12.98
CA GLU A 3 -3.29 7.11 -13.04
C GLU A 3 -2.55 6.02 -13.84
N ASN A 4 -1.55 6.44 -14.64
CA ASN A 4 -0.76 5.60 -15.53
C ASN A 4 0.64 5.29 -15.00
N LYS A 5 0.94 5.64 -13.74
CA LYS A 5 2.19 5.25 -13.08
C LYS A 5 1.99 3.95 -12.33
N SER A 6 2.64 2.90 -12.82
CA SER A 6 2.85 1.67 -12.07
C SER A 6 3.95 1.91 -11.03
N TYR A 7 3.72 1.46 -9.81
CA TYR A 7 4.70 1.47 -8.74
C TYR A 7 5.13 0.04 -8.48
N GLU A 8 6.42 -0.21 -8.36
CA GLU A 8 6.94 -1.54 -8.02
C GLU A 8 6.84 -1.82 -6.51
N ALA A 9 6.80 -0.77 -5.69
CA ALA A 9 6.65 -0.89 -4.24
C ALA A 9 5.90 0.30 -3.64
N VAL A 10 5.13 0.04 -2.58
CA VAL A 10 4.40 1.02 -1.78
C VAL A 10 4.83 0.86 -0.32
N LEU A 11 5.42 1.90 0.26
CA LEU A 11 5.89 1.90 1.64
C LEU A 11 5.05 2.86 2.49
N LEU A 12 4.35 2.34 3.50
CA LEU A 12 3.63 3.15 4.45
C LEU A 12 4.52 3.52 5.65
N ALA A 13 5.00 4.75 5.66
CA ALA A 13 5.86 5.28 6.73
C ALA A 13 5.07 5.81 7.94
N VAL A 14 3.81 6.23 7.75
CA VAL A 14 2.98 6.88 8.77
C VAL A 14 1.52 6.43 8.68
N ALA A 15 0.85 6.34 9.83
CA ALA A 15 -0.50 5.77 9.96
C ALA A 15 -1.59 6.85 10.00
N HIS A 16 -1.66 7.71 8.97
CA HIS A 16 -2.75 8.69 8.86
C HIS A 16 -3.98 8.08 8.20
N GLU A 17 -5.18 8.45 8.68
CA GLU A 17 -6.45 7.90 8.19
C GLU A 17 -6.73 8.17 6.71
N GLU A 18 -6.13 9.22 6.13
CA GLU A 18 -6.20 9.49 4.70
C GLU A 18 -5.64 8.35 3.85
N PHE A 19 -4.65 7.60 4.36
CA PHE A 19 -4.08 6.47 3.61
C PHE A 19 -5.06 5.29 3.49
N LYS A 20 -6.09 5.18 4.34
CA LYS A 20 -7.13 4.15 4.17
C LYS A 20 -8.01 4.37 2.94
N LYS A 21 -8.02 5.59 2.40
CA LYS A 21 -8.75 5.92 1.16
C LYS A 21 -7.97 5.54 -0.10
N ILE A 22 -6.73 5.09 0.04
CA ILE A 22 -5.90 4.64 -1.08
C ILE A 22 -6.28 3.20 -1.43
N ASP A 23 -6.42 2.96 -2.73
CA ASP A 23 -6.80 1.66 -3.28
C ASP A 23 -5.57 0.73 -3.36
N PHE A 24 -5.19 0.11 -2.22
CA PHE A 24 -4.04 -0.81 -2.14
C PHE A 24 -4.25 -2.09 -2.97
N GLU A 25 -5.50 -2.49 -3.20
CA GLU A 25 -5.84 -3.63 -4.04
C GLU A 25 -5.34 -3.45 -5.48
N LYS A 26 -5.47 -2.25 -6.06
CA LYS A 26 -4.97 -1.96 -7.41
C LYS A 26 -3.45 -2.16 -7.50
N TYR A 27 -2.71 -1.69 -6.50
CA TYR A 27 -1.25 -1.82 -6.47
C TYR A 27 -0.82 -3.27 -6.22
N TYR A 28 -1.50 -3.96 -5.31
CA TYR A 28 -1.24 -5.37 -5.03
C TYR A 28 -1.49 -6.26 -6.27
N ASN A 29 -2.61 -6.06 -6.98
CA ASN A 29 -2.90 -6.77 -8.23
C ASN A 29 -1.95 -6.39 -9.38
N ALA A 30 -1.37 -5.19 -9.35
CA ALA A 30 -0.33 -4.79 -10.30
C ALA A 30 1.03 -5.44 -10.01
N GLY A 31 1.16 -6.22 -8.93
CA GLY A 31 2.41 -6.85 -8.51
C GLY A 31 3.32 -5.93 -7.70
N ALA A 32 2.79 -4.83 -7.17
CA ALA A 32 3.55 -3.92 -6.31
C ALA A 32 3.71 -4.52 -4.92
N VAL A 33 4.92 -4.45 -4.36
CA VAL A 33 5.20 -4.88 -3.00
C VAL A 33 4.68 -3.84 -2.00
N VAL A 34 3.73 -4.22 -1.15
CA VAL A 34 3.18 -3.32 -0.13
C VAL A 34 3.81 -3.61 1.24
N TYR A 35 4.52 -2.62 1.78
CA TYR A 35 5.17 -2.70 3.09
C TYR A 35 4.55 -1.71 4.07
N ASP A 36 4.07 -2.22 5.18
CA ASP A 36 3.37 -1.43 6.19
C ASP A 36 4.10 -1.46 7.54
N ILE A 37 4.76 -0.34 7.88
CA ILE A 37 5.59 -0.24 9.10
C ILE A 37 4.71 -0.12 10.36
N LYS A 38 3.45 0.29 10.23
CA LYS A 38 2.58 0.62 11.38
C LYS A 38 1.44 -0.36 11.58
N SER A 39 1.40 -1.46 10.81
CA SER A 39 0.30 -2.43 10.79
C SER A 39 -1.08 -1.74 10.67
N PHE A 40 -1.16 -0.71 9.83
CA PHE A 40 -2.30 0.14 9.61
C PHE A 40 -3.20 -0.33 8.45
N ILE A 41 -2.65 -1.08 7.48
CA ILE A 41 -3.37 -1.57 6.30
C ILE A 41 -3.85 -3.02 6.56
N ASP A 42 -4.98 -3.38 5.95
CA ASP A 42 -5.51 -4.73 5.96
C ASP A 42 -4.47 -5.76 5.46
N ARG A 43 -4.32 -6.85 6.22
CA ARG A 43 -3.32 -7.91 5.95
C ARG A 43 -3.46 -8.55 4.57
N ARG A 44 -4.63 -8.45 3.94
CA ARG A 44 -4.91 -9.03 2.63
C ARG A 44 -4.12 -8.35 1.51
N TRP A 45 -3.70 -7.10 1.71
CA TRP A 45 -3.01 -6.29 0.70
C TRP A 45 -1.59 -5.89 1.13
N VAL A 46 -1.03 -6.57 2.13
CA VAL A 46 0.28 -6.26 2.71
C VAL A 46 1.14 -7.51 2.70
N ASP A 47 2.27 -7.45 2.00
CA ASP A 47 3.26 -8.54 1.95
C ASP A 47 4.04 -8.64 3.25
N CYS A 48 4.53 -7.50 3.75
CA CYS A 48 5.36 -7.43 4.95
C CYS A 48 4.92 -6.30 5.88
N ARG A 49 4.98 -6.57 7.19
CA ARG A 49 4.75 -5.59 8.26
C ARG A 49 5.81 -5.75 9.34
N LEU A 50 6.06 -4.69 10.11
CA LEU A 50 6.89 -4.71 11.33
C LEU A 50 6.04 -4.57 12.59
#